data_AF-W8BYP0-F1
#
_entry.id   AF-W8BYP0-F1
#
_cell.length_a   1.000
_cell.length_b   1.000
_cell.length_c   1.000
_cell.angle_alpha   90.00
_cell.angle_beta   90.00
_cell.angle_gamma   90.00
#
_symmetry.space_group_name_H-M   'P 1'
#
loop_
_entity.id
_entity.type
_entity.pdbx_description
1 polymer ?
#
loop_
_entity_poly.entity_id
_entity_poly.type
_entity_poly.pdbx_seq_one_letter_code
_entity_poly.pdbx_strand_id
1 'polypeptide(L)'
;MSTEKSYRTDLKGILRFLLDHTQSEDAKHESSFKEMDSEKKQFLESALNCMTTDVMKEFEKAISILENQNSEVADKVAALNIVRESVDDIDFANSFVKAGGSVYLIHSLSHSDSEIKCLAAYVIAEMSQNNPFCQQYFVDAKTMPKLIKFLNEPQEIAKSGLHAISSLLQNFEPGQKEFLDANGIDMLLACLNTNNSRMTIRVCFLIAKLAEIGDLRDEFIEKMAIAQLVKCLPNNFAGYDNSLETTLYALSELSKSTKWNVDESEADKLKTLISSITGKSDIEKEHEEIYLYACTIRQRLP
;
A
#
# COMPACT_ATOMS: atom_id res chain seq x y z
N MET A 1 24.49 51.97 22.94
CA MET A 1 24.03 51.09 24.05
C MET A 1 22.92 50.22 23.51
N SER A 2 23.28 49.02 23.04
CA SER A 2 22.34 48.05 22.47
C SER A 2 21.59 47.37 23.62
N THR A 3 20.27 47.53 23.67
CA THR A 3 19.43 46.82 24.64
C THR A 3 19.01 45.50 24.00
N GLU A 4 19.71 44.42 24.35
CA GLU A 4 19.27 43.06 24.02
C GLU A 4 17.95 42.78 24.75
N LYS A 5 16.84 42.83 24.02
CA LYS A 5 15.55 42.35 24.51
C LYS A 5 15.64 40.83 24.64
N SER A 6 15.66 40.33 25.87
CA SER A 6 15.58 38.89 26.15
C SER A 6 14.15 38.41 25.89
N TYR A 7 13.96 37.60 24.84
CA TYR A 7 12.68 36.95 24.54
C TYR A 7 12.62 35.61 25.28
N ARG A 8 11.47 35.30 25.90
CA ARG A 8 11.24 33.98 26.53
C ARG A 8 11.24 32.89 25.45
N THR A 9 11.79 31.72 25.76
CA THR A 9 11.82 30.53 24.86
C THR A 9 10.49 29.81 24.71
N ASP A 10 9.41 30.30 25.36
CA ASP A 10 8.06 29.80 25.15
C ASP A 10 7.52 30.18 23.77
N LEU A 11 6.57 29.39 23.22
CA LEU A 11 5.94 29.62 21.91
C LEU A 11 5.42 31.06 21.73
N LYS A 12 4.90 31.67 22.82
CA LYS A 12 4.44 33.06 22.83
C LYS A 12 5.58 34.07 22.69
N GLY A 13 6.76 33.75 23.20
CA GLY A 13 7.96 34.58 23.07
C GLY A 13 8.57 34.51 21.66
N ILE A 14 8.56 33.32 21.05
CA ILE A 14 8.95 33.15 19.64
C ILE A 14 7.99 33.89 18.70
N LEU A 15 6.68 33.77 18.93
CA LEU A 15 5.67 34.53 18.17
C LEU A 15 5.91 36.04 18.25
N ARG A 16 6.22 36.56 19.44
CA ARG A 16 6.51 37.99 19.64
C ARG A 16 7.81 38.42 18.99
N PHE A 17 8.85 37.58 19.05
CA PHE A 17 10.11 37.81 18.35
C PHE A 17 9.87 37.90 16.84
N LEU A 18 9.16 36.92 16.26
CA LEU A 18 8.84 36.91 14.84
C LEU A 18 8.03 38.13 14.43
N LEU A 19 6.97 38.49 15.19
CA LEU A 19 6.14 39.67 14.92
C LEU A 19 6.95 40.97 14.92
N ASP A 20 7.87 41.14 15.87
CA ASP A 20 8.71 42.33 15.97
C ASP A 20 9.76 42.40 14.84
N HIS A 21 10.17 41.26 14.27
CA HIS A 21 11.20 41.19 13.23
C HIS A 21 10.65 41.09 11.80
N THR A 22 9.37 40.72 11.62
CA THR A 22 8.68 40.71 10.32
C THR A 22 7.85 41.98 10.06
N GLN A 23 7.74 42.89 11.03
CA GLN A 23 7.01 44.16 10.91
C GLN A 23 7.46 45.03 9.73
N SER A 24 8.71 44.89 9.26
CA SER A 24 9.22 45.60 8.07
C SER A 24 8.92 44.89 6.74
N GLU A 25 8.56 43.61 6.80
CA GLU A 25 8.14 42.79 5.65
C GLU A 25 6.61 42.77 5.48
N ASP A 26 5.87 43.21 6.49
CA ASP A 26 4.44 43.50 6.38
C ASP A 26 4.19 44.54 5.27
N ALA A 27 3.16 44.30 4.47
CA ALA A 27 2.77 45.21 3.40
C ALA A 27 2.50 46.61 3.97
N LYS A 28 3.17 47.64 3.44
CA LYS A 28 3.06 49.05 3.90
C LYS A 28 1.69 49.70 3.66
N HIS A 29 0.73 48.94 3.14
CA HIS A 29 -0.66 49.37 3.02
C HIS A 29 -1.50 48.49 3.94
N GLU A 30 -2.34 49.13 4.76
CA GLU A 30 -3.46 48.44 5.42
C GLU A 30 -4.13 47.56 4.39
N SER A 31 -4.24 46.25 4.66
CA SER A 31 -4.94 45.34 3.78
C SER A 31 -6.38 45.84 3.65
N SER A 32 -6.67 46.51 2.54
CA SER A 32 -8.02 46.87 2.12
C SER A 32 -8.74 45.57 1.81
N PHE A 33 -9.22 44.89 2.84
CA PHE A 33 -10.16 43.79 2.69
C PHE A 33 -11.48 44.40 2.21
N LYS A 34 -11.64 44.48 0.89
CA LYS A 34 -12.96 44.71 0.30
C LYS A 34 -13.72 43.40 0.42
N GLU A 35 -14.85 43.42 1.12
CA GLU A 35 -15.80 42.31 1.06
C GLU A 35 -16.05 41.96 -0.41
N MET A 36 -15.99 40.65 -0.70
CA MET A 36 -16.07 40.14 -2.06
C MET A 36 -17.36 40.63 -2.72
N ASP A 37 -17.23 41.25 -3.89
CA ASP A 37 -18.39 41.77 -4.64
C ASP A 37 -19.39 40.64 -4.90
N SER A 38 -20.69 40.91 -4.75
CA SER A 38 -21.73 39.85 -4.77
C SER A 38 -21.70 39.04 -6.06
N GLU A 39 -21.40 39.68 -7.18
CA GLU A 39 -21.26 39.04 -8.50
C GLU A 39 -20.02 38.12 -8.56
N LYS A 40 -18.90 38.54 -7.95
CA LYS A 40 -17.69 37.70 -7.87
C LYS A 40 -17.90 36.51 -6.95
N LYS A 41 -18.67 36.67 -5.86
CA LYS A 41 -19.07 35.59 -4.98
C LYS A 41 -19.94 34.57 -5.70
N GLN A 42 -20.96 35.02 -6.43
CA GLN A 42 -21.80 34.13 -7.23
C GLN A 42 -21.03 33.47 -8.37
N PHE A 43 -20.09 34.18 -9.02
CA PHE A 43 -19.20 33.61 -10.02
C PHE A 43 -18.29 32.54 -9.42
N LEU A 44 -17.66 32.80 -8.28
CA LEU A 44 -16.82 31.84 -7.56
C LEU A 44 -17.62 30.64 -7.07
N GLU A 45 -18.80 30.84 -6.47
CA GLU A 45 -19.71 29.76 -6.07
C GLU A 45 -20.16 28.95 -7.28
N SER A 46 -20.50 29.59 -8.41
CA SER A 46 -20.90 28.89 -9.63
C SER A 46 -19.73 28.15 -10.28
N ALA A 47 -18.52 28.71 -10.26
CA ALA A 47 -17.32 28.07 -10.77
C ALA A 47 -16.92 26.89 -9.88
N LEU A 48 -16.97 27.04 -8.55
CA LEU A 48 -16.72 25.96 -7.59
C LEU A 48 -17.79 24.87 -7.68
N ASN A 49 -19.07 25.22 -7.84
CA ASN A 49 -20.16 24.27 -8.03
C ASN A 49 -20.14 23.60 -9.41
N CYS A 50 -19.62 24.26 -10.45
CA CYS A 50 -19.40 23.67 -11.77
C CYS A 50 -18.16 22.76 -11.79
N MET A 51 -17.17 23.02 -10.93
CA MET A 51 -15.98 22.18 -10.76
C MET A 51 -16.18 21.05 -9.76
N THR A 52 -17.17 21.14 -8.86
CA THR A 52 -17.59 20.05 -7.99
C THR A 52 -18.66 19.24 -8.71
N THR A 53 -18.24 18.24 -9.48
CA THR A 53 -19.16 17.18 -9.88
C THR A 53 -19.79 16.61 -8.61
N ASP A 54 -21.10 16.39 -8.66
CA ASP A 54 -21.80 15.75 -7.55
C ASP A 54 -21.42 14.27 -7.55
N VAL A 55 -20.28 13.97 -6.93
CA VAL A 55 -19.68 12.63 -6.84
C VAL A 55 -20.72 11.61 -6.36
N MET A 56 -21.65 12.03 -5.50
CA MET A 56 -22.74 11.17 -5.04
C MET A 56 -23.71 10.79 -6.16
N LYS A 57 -24.08 11.73 -7.05
CA LYS A 57 -24.89 11.40 -8.24
C LYS A 57 -24.14 10.48 -9.20
N GLU A 58 -22.83 10.64 -9.31
CA GLU A 58 -22.00 9.75 -10.14
C GLU A 58 -21.94 8.34 -9.54
N PHE A 59 -21.81 8.22 -8.23
CA PHE A 59 -21.93 6.95 -7.52
C PHE A 59 -23.30 6.32 -7.70
N GLU A 60 -24.40 7.06 -7.54
CA GLU A 60 -25.75 6.53 -7.76
C GLU A 60 -25.94 5.98 -9.18
N LYS A 61 -25.44 6.70 -10.20
CA LYS A 61 -25.46 6.24 -11.59
C LYS A 61 -24.60 4.99 -11.78
N ALA A 62 -23.37 4.99 -11.26
CA ALA A 62 -22.47 3.85 -11.37
C ALA A 62 -23.08 2.61 -10.68
N ILE A 63 -23.67 2.77 -9.50
CA ILE A 63 -24.36 1.70 -8.76
C ILE A 63 -25.51 1.14 -9.59
N SER A 64 -26.34 1.99 -10.19
CA SER A 64 -27.46 1.55 -11.04
C SER A 64 -27.00 0.74 -12.27
N ILE A 65 -25.89 1.14 -12.89
CA ILE A 65 -25.30 0.41 -14.03
C ILE A 65 -24.74 -0.95 -13.59
N LEU A 66 -24.07 -0.99 -12.43
CA LEU A 66 -23.47 -2.21 -11.86
C LEU A 66 -24.53 -3.20 -11.35
N GLU A 67 -25.66 -2.71 -10.86
CA GLU A 67 -26.80 -3.52 -10.43
C GLU A 67 -27.48 -4.22 -11.61
N ASN A 68 -27.61 -3.51 -12.73
CA ASN A 68 -28.26 -4.06 -13.91
C ASN A 68 -27.40 -5.14 -14.58
N GLN A 69 -27.84 -6.40 -14.46
CA GLN A 69 -27.13 -7.55 -15.01
C GLN A 69 -27.04 -7.51 -16.55
N ASN A 70 -27.99 -6.84 -17.21
CA ASN A 70 -28.06 -6.72 -18.68
C ASN A 70 -27.19 -5.59 -19.26
N SER A 71 -26.55 -4.77 -18.43
CA SER A 71 -25.65 -3.71 -18.91
C SER A 71 -24.46 -4.33 -19.64
N GLU A 72 -23.99 -3.66 -20.69
CA GLU A 72 -22.82 -4.11 -21.44
C GLU A 72 -21.56 -4.06 -20.57
N VAL A 73 -20.57 -4.89 -20.92
CA VAL A 73 -19.26 -4.92 -20.23
C VAL A 73 -18.62 -3.53 -20.24
N ALA A 74 -18.71 -2.82 -21.37
CA ALA A 74 -18.18 -1.47 -21.53
C ALA A 74 -18.81 -0.47 -20.54
N ASP A 75 -20.13 -0.53 -20.33
CA ASP A 75 -20.82 0.36 -19.39
C ASP A 75 -20.42 0.08 -17.95
N LYS A 76 -20.27 -1.21 -17.59
CA LYS A 76 -19.80 -1.61 -16.25
C LYS A 76 -18.35 -1.17 -16.01
N VAL A 77 -17.49 -1.29 -17.01
CA VAL A 77 -16.11 -0.80 -16.95
C VAL A 77 -16.08 0.72 -16.78
N ALA A 78 -16.90 1.46 -17.54
CA ALA A 78 -17.02 2.91 -17.40
C ALA A 78 -17.49 3.31 -15.99
N ALA A 79 -18.51 2.62 -15.47
CA ALA A 79 -19.00 2.84 -14.11
C ALA A 79 -17.93 2.57 -13.03
N LEU A 80 -17.15 1.48 -13.17
CA LEU A 80 -16.05 1.18 -12.23
C LEU A 80 -14.93 2.23 -12.30
N ASN A 81 -14.63 2.77 -13.48
CA ASN A 81 -13.63 3.84 -13.63
C ASN A 81 -14.08 5.15 -12.98
N ILE A 82 -15.36 5.51 -13.11
CA ILE A 82 -15.93 6.68 -12.41
C ILE A 82 -15.78 6.53 -10.90
N VAL A 83 -16.10 5.34 -10.37
CA VAL A 83 -15.92 5.06 -8.94
C VAL A 83 -14.45 5.17 -8.56
N ARG A 84 -13.56 4.55 -9.35
CA ARG A 84 -12.11 4.57 -9.12
C ARG A 84 -11.54 5.98 -9.00
N GLU A 85 -11.94 6.90 -9.88
CA GLU A 85 -11.44 8.28 -9.88
C GLU A 85 -11.85 9.09 -8.64
N SER A 86 -12.86 8.61 -7.90
CA SER A 86 -13.43 9.34 -6.75
C SER A 86 -13.07 8.72 -5.40
N VAL A 87 -12.74 7.42 -5.34
CA VAL A 87 -12.50 6.70 -4.07
C VAL A 87 -11.10 6.93 -3.47
N ASP A 88 -10.22 7.68 -4.15
CA ASP A 88 -8.95 8.14 -3.58
C ASP A 88 -9.18 9.03 -2.35
N ASP A 89 -10.33 9.70 -2.28
CA ASP A 89 -10.79 10.40 -1.07
C ASP A 89 -11.50 9.42 -0.12
N ILE A 90 -10.99 9.35 1.12
CA ILE A 90 -11.49 8.46 2.16
C ILE A 90 -12.97 8.72 2.48
N ASP A 91 -13.43 9.98 2.45
CA ASP A 91 -14.83 10.32 2.72
C ASP A 91 -15.75 9.85 1.60
N PHE A 92 -15.30 9.94 0.35
CA PHE A 92 -16.03 9.40 -0.80
C PHE A 92 -16.04 7.87 -0.81
N ALA A 93 -14.91 7.22 -0.49
CA ALA A 93 -14.87 5.77 -0.31
C ALA A 93 -15.88 5.30 0.76
N ASN A 94 -15.90 5.97 1.91
CA ASN A 94 -16.83 5.65 3.00
C ASN A 94 -18.29 5.92 2.60
N SER A 95 -18.55 6.97 1.83
CA SER A 95 -19.88 7.29 1.32
C SER A 95 -20.36 6.28 0.29
N PHE A 96 -19.47 5.78 -0.57
CA PHE A 96 -19.77 4.73 -1.53
C PHE A 96 -20.18 3.41 -0.85
N VAL A 97 -19.51 3.04 0.25
CA VAL A 97 -19.94 1.91 1.10
C VAL A 97 -21.34 2.16 1.67
N LYS A 98 -21.59 3.35 2.24
CA LYS A 98 -22.89 3.71 2.84
C LYS A 98 -24.02 3.75 1.81
N ALA A 99 -23.72 4.11 0.56
CA ALA A 99 -24.65 4.07 -0.56
C ALA A 99 -24.95 2.63 -1.06
N GLY A 100 -24.27 1.61 -0.51
CA GLY A 100 -24.46 0.21 -0.89
C GLY A 100 -23.68 -0.21 -2.13
N GLY A 101 -22.81 0.64 -2.68
CA GLY A 101 -22.08 0.37 -3.92
C GLY A 101 -21.05 -0.75 -3.80
N SER A 102 -20.45 -0.91 -2.63
CA SER A 102 -19.38 -1.90 -2.38
C SER A 102 -19.84 -3.35 -2.53
N VAL A 103 -21.13 -3.65 -2.37
CA VAL A 103 -21.69 -4.97 -2.63
C VAL A 103 -21.48 -5.37 -4.10
N TYR A 104 -21.64 -4.43 -5.03
CA TYR A 104 -21.46 -4.66 -6.45
C TYR A 104 -19.99 -4.83 -6.84
N LEU A 105 -19.05 -4.20 -6.13
CA LEU A 105 -17.61 -4.48 -6.30
C LEU A 105 -17.30 -5.94 -5.94
N ILE A 106 -17.83 -6.43 -4.82
CA ILE A 106 -17.62 -7.80 -4.36
C ILE A 106 -18.25 -8.83 -5.31
N HIS A 107 -19.40 -8.51 -5.93
CA HIS A 107 -19.97 -9.32 -7.00
C HIS A 107 -19.11 -9.31 -8.27
N SER A 108 -18.57 -8.14 -8.64
CA SER A 108 -17.72 -7.95 -9.81
C SER A 108 -16.42 -8.76 -9.75
N LEU A 109 -15.92 -9.10 -8.56
CA LEU A 109 -14.79 -10.04 -8.40
C LEU A 109 -15.07 -11.44 -8.97
N SER A 110 -16.34 -11.83 -9.13
CA SER A 110 -16.74 -13.13 -9.70
C SER A 110 -17.23 -13.02 -11.15
N HIS A 111 -17.04 -11.87 -11.79
CA HIS A 111 -17.46 -11.65 -13.18
C HIS A 111 -16.63 -12.50 -14.16
N SER A 112 -17.16 -12.82 -15.34
CA SER A 112 -16.43 -13.60 -16.36
C SER A 112 -15.32 -12.80 -17.05
N ASP A 113 -15.52 -11.49 -17.15
CA ASP A 113 -14.59 -10.55 -17.79
C ASP A 113 -13.41 -10.19 -16.86
N SER A 114 -12.19 -10.29 -17.38
CA SER A 114 -10.97 -10.01 -16.62
C SER A 114 -10.78 -8.54 -16.28
N GLU A 115 -11.20 -7.62 -17.15
CA GLU A 115 -11.06 -6.18 -16.90
C GLU A 115 -11.94 -5.75 -15.74
N ILE A 116 -13.19 -6.24 -15.70
CA ILE A 116 -14.09 -6.01 -14.57
C ILE A 116 -13.53 -6.57 -13.26
N LYS A 117 -12.99 -7.81 -13.26
CA LYS A 117 -12.34 -8.39 -12.07
C LYS A 117 -11.20 -7.50 -11.57
N CYS A 118 -10.31 -7.08 -12.48
CA CYS A 118 -9.15 -6.27 -12.16
C CYS A 118 -9.54 -4.89 -11.62
N LEU A 119 -10.49 -4.21 -12.26
CA LEU A 119 -10.98 -2.90 -11.83
C LEU A 119 -11.67 -2.99 -10.47
N ALA A 120 -12.51 -4.01 -10.25
CA ALA A 120 -13.15 -4.20 -8.95
C ALA A 120 -12.12 -4.43 -7.83
N ALA A 121 -11.12 -5.27 -8.06
CA ALA A 121 -10.03 -5.47 -7.09
C ALA A 121 -9.22 -4.19 -6.86
N TYR A 122 -8.96 -3.40 -7.91
CA TYR A 122 -8.28 -2.13 -7.79
C TYR A 122 -9.07 -1.13 -6.93
N VAL A 123 -10.36 -0.93 -7.21
CA VAL A 123 -11.23 -0.05 -6.43
C VAL A 123 -11.28 -0.48 -4.96
N ILE A 124 -11.38 -1.79 -4.69
CA ILE A 124 -11.31 -2.34 -3.32
C ILE A 124 -9.98 -1.99 -2.66
N ALA A 125 -8.87 -2.06 -3.40
CA ALA A 125 -7.55 -1.72 -2.90
C ALA A 125 -7.44 -0.25 -2.47
N GLU A 126 -7.89 0.68 -3.33
CA GLU A 126 -7.86 2.12 -3.04
C GLU A 126 -8.78 2.45 -1.87
N MET A 127 -10.02 1.94 -1.88
CA MET A 127 -10.96 2.14 -0.78
C MET A 127 -10.43 1.66 0.56
N SER A 128 -9.60 0.62 0.58
CA SER A 128 -9.06 -0.01 1.79
C SER A 128 -7.74 0.60 2.26
N GLN A 129 -7.03 1.34 1.40
CA GLN A 129 -5.71 1.85 1.72
C GLN A 129 -5.80 2.88 2.86
N ASN A 130 -5.17 2.58 4.00
CA ASN A 130 -5.21 3.40 5.20
C ASN A 130 -6.64 3.76 5.68
N ASN A 131 -7.62 2.91 5.39
CA ASN A 131 -9.03 3.17 5.70
C ASN A 131 -9.66 1.97 6.47
N PRO A 132 -9.58 1.97 7.81
CA PRO A 132 -10.11 0.89 8.64
C PRO A 132 -11.61 0.64 8.47
N PHE A 133 -12.39 1.66 8.12
CA PHE A 133 -13.84 1.51 7.90
C PHE A 133 -14.12 0.61 6.68
N CYS A 134 -13.47 0.89 5.55
CA CYS A 134 -13.59 0.07 4.35
C CYS A 134 -12.92 -1.30 4.53
N GLN A 135 -11.75 -1.36 5.18
CA GLN A 135 -11.09 -2.63 5.49
C GLN A 135 -12.01 -3.56 6.30
N GLN A 136 -12.65 -3.04 7.36
CA GLN A 136 -13.61 -3.80 8.17
C GLN A 136 -14.80 -4.27 7.34
N TYR A 137 -15.38 -3.39 6.51
CA TYR A 137 -16.50 -3.75 5.64
C TYR A 137 -16.16 -4.94 4.72
N PHE A 138 -15.00 -4.90 4.06
CA PHE A 138 -14.59 -5.95 3.13
C PHE A 138 -14.24 -7.27 3.83
N VAL A 139 -13.69 -7.21 5.06
CA VAL A 139 -13.46 -8.38 5.91
C VAL A 139 -14.78 -9.01 6.36
N ASP A 140 -15.73 -8.21 6.83
CA ASP A 140 -17.06 -8.69 7.24
C ASP A 140 -17.80 -9.33 6.06
N ALA A 141 -17.61 -8.79 4.85
CA ALA A 141 -18.20 -9.32 3.63
C ALA A 141 -17.44 -10.51 3.00
N LYS A 142 -16.42 -11.07 3.68
CA LYS A 142 -15.63 -12.22 3.21
C LYS A 142 -14.98 -12.00 1.84
N THR A 143 -14.40 -10.82 1.66
CA THR A 143 -13.74 -10.44 0.40
C THR A 143 -12.34 -11.06 0.28
N MET A 144 -11.61 -11.19 1.40
CA MET A 144 -10.23 -11.72 1.40
C MET A 144 -10.09 -13.10 0.73
N PRO A 145 -10.94 -14.13 1.01
CA PRO A 145 -10.83 -15.42 0.35
C PRO A 145 -11.07 -15.37 -1.17
N LYS A 146 -11.87 -14.41 -1.66
CA LYS A 146 -12.09 -14.21 -3.11
C LYS A 146 -10.84 -13.64 -3.77
N LEU A 147 -10.20 -12.66 -3.13
CA LEU A 147 -8.95 -12.06 -3.63
C LEU A 147 -7.78 -13.04 -3.57
N ILE A 148 -7.71 -13.89 -2.54
CA ILE A 148 -6.69 -14.95 -2.47
C ILE A 148 -6.79 -15.91 -3.68
N LYS A 149 -8.01 -16.21 -4.17
CA LYS A 149 -8.18 -17.02 -5.38
C LYS A 149 -7.63 -16.35 -6.64
N PHE A 150 -7.60 -15.01 -6.70
CA PHE A 150 -7.01 -14.29 -7.84
C PHE A 150 -5.52 -14.57 -8.00
N LEU A 151 -4.82 -14.96 -6.93
CA LEU A 151 -3.40 -15.31 -7.00
C LEU A 151 -3.11 -16.53 -7.89
N ASN A 152 -4.11 -17.36 -8.19
CA ASN A 152 -4.03 -18.50 -9.12
C ASN A 152 -4.53 -18.19 -10.54
N GLU A 153 -5.05 -16.98 -10.76
CA GLU A 153 -5.58 -16.56 -12.06
C GLU A 153 -4.45 -16.00 -12.96
N PRO A 154 -4.73 -15.68 -14.25
CA PRO A 154 -3.78 -15.01 -15.12
C PRO A 154 -3.12 -13.78 -14.49
N GLN A 155 -1.89 -13.49 -14.90
CA GLN A 155 -1.00 -12.50 -14.28
C GLN A 155 -1.66 -11.15 -13.97
N GLU A 156 -2.52 -10.62 -14.83
CA GLU A 156 -3.16 -9.31 -14.62
C GLU A 156 -4.17 -9.34 -13.46
N ILE A 157 -4.92 -10.45 -13.32
CA ILE A 157 -5.86 -10.66 -12.22
C ILE A 157 -5.08 -10.94 -10.92
N ALA A 158 -4.00 -11.72 -10.98
CA ALA A 158 -3.16 -11.99 -9.82
C ALA A 158 -2.51 -10.71 -9.25
N LYS A 159 -2.05 -9.79 -10.11
CA LYS A 159 -1.49 -8.49 -9.69
C LYS A 159 -2.51 -7.62 -8.96
N SER A 160 -3.73 -7.53 -9.50
CA SER A 160 -4.79 -6.71 -8.89
C SER A 160 -5.29 -7.33 -7.59
N GLY A 161 -5.43 -8.65 -7.54
CA GLY A 161 -5.71 -9.39 -6.31
C GLY A 161 -4.65 -9.16 -5.23
N LEU A 162 -3.37 -9.29 -5.57
CA LEU A 162 -2.26 -9.04 -4.63
C LEU A 162 -2.26 -7.60 -4.11
N HIS A 163 -2.56 -6.62 -4.96
CA HIS A 163 -2.65 -5.22 -4.56
C HIS A 163 -3.78 -5.01 -3.54
N ALA A 164 -4.97 -5.53 -3.83
CA ALA A 164 -6.11 -5.46 -2.92
C ALA A 164 -5.86 -6.16 -1.58
N ILE A 165 -5.24 -7.35 -1.61
CA ILE A 165 -4.81 -8.07 -0.40
C ILE A 165 -3.86 -7.19 0.41
N SER A 166 -2.84 -6.62 -0.21
CA SER A 166 -1.88 -5.75 0.49
C SER A 166 -2.57 -4.58 1.20
N SER A 167 -3.53 -3.91 0.55
CA SER A 167 -4.27 -2.80 1.15
C SER A 167 -5.19 -3.23 2.29
N LEU A 168 -5.81 -4.42 2.21
CA LEU A 168 -6.67 -4.97 3.26
C LEU A 168 -5.90 -5.43 4.50
N LEU A 169 -4.62 -5.74 4.36
CA LEU A 169 -3.76 -6.22 5.45
C LEU A 169 -3.02 -5.10 6.18
N GLN A 170 -2.75 -4.01 5.47
CA GLN A 170 -1.87 -2.96 5.96
C GLN A 170 -2.41 -2.32 7.24
N ASN A 171 -1.65 -2.46 8.33
CA ASN A 171 -1.97 -1.91 9.65
C ASN A 171 -3.36 -2.31 10.17
N PHE A 172 -3.88 -3.48 9.77
CA PHE A 172 -5.23 -3.92 10.09
C PHE A 172 -5.30 -5.38 10.51
N GLU A 173 -5.32 -5.61 11.83
CA GLU A 173 -5.29 -6.94 12.46
C GLU A 173 -6.45 -7.87 12.02
N PRO A 174 -7.72 -7.41 11.91
CA PRO A 174 -8.81 -8.30 11.47
C PRO A 174 -8.59 -8.85 10.05
N GLY A 175 -8.03 -8.04 9.15
CA GLY A 175 -7.66 -8.47 7.80
C GLY A 175 -6.52 -9.49 7.80
N GLN A 176 -5.51 -9.28 8.65
CA GLN A 176 -4.40 -10.22 8.83
C GLN A 176 -4.87 -11.58 9.34
N LYS A 177 -5.76 -11.58 10.32
CA LYS A 177 -6.36 -12.80 10.84
C LYS A 177 -7.18 -13.55 9.78
N GLU A 178 -8.04 -12.85 9.04
CA GLU A 178 -8.81 -13.48 7.97
C GLU A 178 -7.92 -14.05 6.85
N PHE A 179 -6.81 -13.35 6.54
CA PHE A 179 -5.83 -13.83 5.58
C PHE A 179 -5.13 -15.12 6.03
N LEU A 180 -4.79 -15.25 7.32
CA LEU A 180 -4.29 -16.51 7.87
C LEU A 180 -5.35 -17.63 7.78
N ASP A 181 -6.58 -17.35 8.23
CA ASP A 181 -7.70 -18.31 8.22
C ASP A 181 -8.01 -18.82 6.79
N ALA A 182 -7.72 -18.01 5.78
CA ALA A 182 -7.92 -18.32 4.36
C ALA A 182 -6.69 -18.98 3.67
N ASN A 183 -5.69 -19.46 4.43
CA ASN A 183 -4.42 -20.00 3.92
C ASN A 183 -3.67 -19.02 2.99
N GLY A 184 -3.73 -17.73 3.31
CA GLY A 184 -3.12 -16.68 2.49
C GLY A 184 -1.59 -16.80 2.37
N ILE A 185 -0.90 -17.29 3.42
CA ILE A 185 0.55 -17.49 3.40
C ILE A 185 0.96 -18.49 2.31
N ASP A 186 0.34 -19.67 2.28
CA ASP A 186 0.64 -20.70 1.27
C ASP A 186 0.44 -20.16 -0.16
N MET A 187 -0.60 -19.37 -0.34
CA MET A 187 -0.93 -18.74 -1.61
C MET A 187 0.07 -17.66 -2.03
N LEU A 188 0.57 -16.84 -1.10
CA LEU A 188 1.67 -15.89 -1.39
C LEU A 188 2.95 -16.64 -1.74
N LEU A 189 3.31 -17.68 -1.00
CA LEU A 189 4.51 -18.47 -1.27
C LEU A 189 4.43 -19.19 -2.63
N ALA A 190 3.24 -19.63 -3.05
CA ALA A 190 3.03 -20.18 -4.39
C ALA A 190 3.34 -19.16 -5.49
N CYS A 191 3.03 -17.87 -5.29
CA CYS A 191 3.35 -16.81 -6.26
C CYS A 191 4.85 -16.61 -6.46
N LEU A 192 5.70 -16.92 -5.47
CA LEU A 192 7.16 -16.83 -5.61
C LEU A 192 7.73 -17.81 -6.64
N ASN A 193 7.02 -18.92 -6.90
CA ASN A 193 7.41 -19.92 -7.90
C ASN A 193 7.03 -19.52 -9.34
N THR A 194 6.39 -18.37 -9.53
CA THR A 194 6.10 -17.85 -10.86
C THR A 194 7.33 -17.13 -11.44
N ASN A 195 7.63 -17.34 -12.72
CA ASN A 195 8.78 -16.71 -13.41
C ASN A 195 8.54 -15.22 -13.70
N ASN A 196 8.14 -14.44 -12.68
CA ASN A 196 7.70 -13.07 -12.84
C ASN A 196 8.32 -12.15 -11.77
N SER A 197 9.40 -11.49 -12.15
CA SER A 197 10.16 -10.60 -11.25
C SER A 197 9.29 -9.54 -10.58
N ARG A 198 8.32 -8.94 -11.29
CA ARG A 198 7.44 -7.90 -10.72
C ARG A 198 6.51 -8.46 -9.64
N MET A 199 6.02 -9.69 -9.82
CA MET A 199 5.20 -10.35 -8.79
C MET A 199 6.07 -10.77 -7.61
N THR A 200 7.24 -11.36 -7.86
CA THR A 200 8.20 -11.73 -6.81
C THR A 200 8.54 -10.54 -5.92
N ILE A 201 8.88 -9.38 -6.49
CA ILE A 201 9.16 -8.15 -5.73
C ILE A 201 8.00 -7.78 -4.81
N ARG A 202 6.76 -7.74 -5.33
CA ARG A 202 5.57 -7.36 -4.54
C ARG A 202 5.26 -8.36 -3.44
N VAL A 203 5.41 -9.66 -3.72
CA VAL A 203 5.18 -10.73 -2.74
C VAL A 203 6.24 -10.70 -1.65
N CYS A 204 7.53 -10.60 -2.00
CA CYS A 204 8.62 -10.49 -1.04
C CYS A 204 8.44 -9.26 -0.13
N PHE A 205 8.08 -8.11 -0.71
CA PHE A 205 7.81 -6.91 0.07
C PHE A 205 6.64 -7.09 1.04
N LEU A 206 5.54 -7.70 0.59
CA LEU A 206 4.39 -7.99 1.46
C LEU A 206 4.75 -8.96 2.59
N ILE A 207 5.50 -10.02 2.28
CA ILE A 207 6.00 -10.97 3.29
C ILE A 207 6.85 -10.24 4.33
N ALA A 208 7.78 -9.39 3.89
CA ALA A 208 8.62 -8.60 4.81
C ALA A 208 7.76 -7.75 5.75
N LYS A 209 6.76 -7.04 5.21
CA LYS A 209 5.85 -6.21 6.00
C LYS A 209 5.02 -6.98 7.01
N LEU A 210 4.50 -8.14 6.63
CA LEU A 210 3.75 -9.00 7.56
C LEU A 210 4.67 -9.63 8.60
N ALA A 211 5.90 -9.98 8.23
CA ALA A 211 6.93 -10.53 9.12
C ALA A 211 7.47 -9.50 10.12
N GLU A 212 7.13 -8.21 10.04
CA GLU A 212 7.40 -7.25 11.13
C GLU A 212 6.63 -7.65 12.41
N ILE A 213 5.48 -8.31 12.26
CA ILE A 213 4.63 -8.81 13.34
C ILE A 213 5.11 -10.20 13.79
N GLY A 214 5.38 -10.37 15.08
CA GLY A 214 5.98 -11.59 15.64
C GLY A 214 5.21 -12.87 15.34
N ASP A 215 3.89 -12.88 15.54
CA ASP A 215 3.07 -14.08 15.33
C ASP A 215 3.02 -14.47 13.84
N LEU A 216 2.84 -13.50 12.94
CA LEU A 216 2.87 -13.74 11.49
C LEU A 216 4.23 -14.20 11.02
N ARG A 217 5.32 -13.65 11.56
CA ARG A 217 6.69 -14.06 11.25
C ARG A 217 6.89 -15.54 11.52
N ASP A 218 6.42 -16.02 12.67
CA ASP A 218 6.54 -17.42 13.05
C ASP A 218 5.72 -18.34 12.14
N GLU A 219 4.50 -17.93 11.78
CA GLU A 219 3.66 -18.66 10.81
C GLU A 219 4.35 -18.78 9.43
N PHE A 220 4.99 -17.71 8.94
CA PHE A 220 5.77 -17.79 7.69
C PHE A 220 6.91 -18.80 7.76
N ILE A 221 7.61 -18.88 8.90
CA ILE A 221 8.72 -19.83 9.09
C ILE A 221 8.18 -21.26 9.09
N GLU A 222 7.08 -21.51 9.81
CA GLU A 222 6.43 -22.83 9.86
C GLU A 222 5.94 -23.31 8.49
N LYS A 223 5.56 -22.37 7.60
CA LYS A 223 5.17 -22.62 6.21
C LYS A 223 6.36 -22.71 5.23
N MET A 224 7.59 -22.85 5.72
CA MET A 224 8.80 -22.98 4.90
C MET A 224 9.06 -21.78 3.97
N ALA A 225 8.69 -20.56 4.38
CA ALA A 225 8.92 -19.35 3.58
C ALA A 225 10.41 -19.12 3.29
N ILE A 226 11.30 -19.45 4.24
CA ILE A 226 12.75 -19.30 4.11
C ILE A 226 13.27 -20.04 2.86
N ALA A 227 12.90 -21.32 2.72
CA ALA A 227 13.30 -22.14 1.60
C ALA A 227 12.86 -21.59 0.25
N GLN A 228 11.65 -21.03 0.17
CA GLN A 228 11.13 -20.43 -1.06
C GLN A 228 11.86 -19.12 -1.39
N LEU A 229 12.08 -18.25 -0.40
CA LEU A 229 12.80 -16.99 -0.58
C LEU A 229 14.27 -17.21 -0.98
N VAL A 230 14.95 -18.19 -0.38
CA VAL A 230 16.32 -18.55 -0.75
C VAL A 230 16.42 -19.07 -2.19
N LYS A 231 15.40 -19.74 -2.71
CA LYS A 231 15.34 -20.14 -4.13
C LYS A 231 15.22 -18.94 -5.07
N CYS A 232 14.50 -17.89 -4.68
CA CYS A 232 14.37 -16.66 -5.46
C CYS A 232 15.67 -15.85 -5.53
N LEU A 233 16.63 -16.07 -4.62
CA LEU A 233 17.91 -15.38 -4.65
C LEU A 233 18.80 -15.84 -5.82
N PRO A 234 19.51 -14.90 -6.49
CA PRO A 234 20.53 -15.25 -7.47
C PRO A 234 21.71 -16.00 -6.82
N ASN A 235 22.41 -16.81 -7.61
CA ASN A 235 23.58 -17.55 -7.13
C ASN A 235 24.80 -16.65 -6.88
N ASN A 236 24.87 -15.49 -7.52
CA ASN A 236 25.95 -14.53 -7.33
C ASN A 236 25.43 -13.09 -7.42
N PHE A 237 26.08 -12.17 -6.70
CA PHE A 237 25.75 -10.76 -6.71
C PHE A 237 26.34 -10.06 -7.95
N ALA A 238 25.53 -9.95 -9.00
CA ALA A 238 25.91 -9.23 -10.22
C ALA A 238 25.85 -7.70 -10.06
N GLY A 239 24.86 -7.19 -9.31
CA GLY A 239 24.62 -5.77 -9.04
C GLY A 239 23.29 -5.55 -8.31
N TYR A 240 22.90 -4.30 -8.11
CA TYR A 240 21.60 -3.92 -7.54
C TYR A 240 20.45 -4.53 -8.34
N ASP A 241 19.49 -5.13 -7.63
CA ASP A 241 18.23 -5.63 -8.18
C ASP A 241 17.15 -5.47 -7.10
N ASN A 242 16.03 -4.85 -7.45
CA ASN A 242 14.88 -4.70 -6.57
C ASN A 242 14.35 -6.06 -6.07
N SER A 243 14.46 -7.11 -6.89
CA SER A 243 14.08 -8.47 -6.48
C SER A 243 15.01 -9.01 -5.40
N LEU A 244 16.31 -8.74 -5.51
CA LEU A 244 17.29 -9.13 -4.49
C LEU A 244 17.06 -8.37 -3.18
N GLU A 245 16.89 -7.05 -3.24
CA GLU A 245 16.66 -6.21 -2.05
C GLU A 245 15.41 -6.66 -1.29
N THR A 246 14.26 -6.77 -1.97
CA THR A 246 13.00 -7.16 -1.33
C THR A 246 13.04 -8.58 -0.78
N THR A 247 13.73 -9.51 -1.44
CA THR A 247 13.91 -10.88 -0.93
C THR A 247 14.82 -10.91 0.30
N LEU A 248 15.90 -10.14 0.31
CA LEU A 248 16.79 -10.01 1.47
C LEU A 248 16.10 -9.29 2.63
N TYR A 249 15.27 -8.28 2.35
CA TYR A 249 14.47 -7.61 3.35
C TYR A 249 13.53 -8.60 4.04
N ALA A 250 12.78 -9.40 3.27
CA ALA A 250 11.91 -10.45 3.80
C ALA A 250 12.68 -11.47 4.67
N LEU A 251 13.81 -11.96 4.19
CA LEU A 251 14.67 -12.88 4.95
C LEU A 251 15.24 -12.24 6.23
N SER A 252 15.58 -10.95 6.18
CA SER A 252 16.09 -10.22 7.34
C SER A 252 15.02 -10.09 8.43
N GLU A 253 13.76 -9.83 8.06
CA GLU A 253 12.65 -9.80 9.01
C GLU A 253 12.36 -11.16 9.60
N LEU A 254 12.36 -12.22 8.78
CA LEU A 254 12.20 -13.60 9.25
C LEU A 254 13.34 -14.02 10.20
N SER A 255 14.58 -13.58 9.95
CA SER A 255 15.75 -13.89 10.78
C SER A 255 15.69 -13.33 12.21
N LYS A 256 14.79 -12.38 12.47
CA LYS A 256 14.55 -11.84 13.81
C LYS A 256 13.76 -12.80 14.71
N SER A 257 13.11 -13.83 14.15
CA SER A 257 12.40 -14.83 14.96
C SER A 257 13.37 -15.72 15.75
N THR A 258 12.89 -16.24 16.87
CA THR A 258 13.57 -17.30 17.62
C THR A 258 13.45 -18.67 16.96
N LYS A 259 12.46 -18.86 16.09
CA LYS A 259 12.22 -20.09 15.30
C LYS A 259 13.02 -20.13 14.00
N TRP A 260 13.87 -19.14 13.75
CA TRP A 260 14.71 -19.10 12.55
C TRP A 260 15.56 -20.37 12.45
N ASN A 261 15.27 -21.18 11.44
CA ASN A 261 15.97 -22.40 11.14
C ASN A 261 16.22 -22.47 9.63
N VAL A 262 17.47 -22.71 9.25
CA VAL A 262 17.93 -22.70 7.86
C VAL A 262 18.68 -23.99 7.63
N ASP A 263 18.36 -24.69 6.54
CA ASP A 263 19.05 -25.93 6.19
C ASP A 263 20.51 -25.65 5.75
N GLU A 264 21.39 -26.64 5.88
CA GLU A 264 22.83 -26.48 5.55
C GLU A 264 23.04 -25.95 4.11
N SER A 265 22.28 -26.49 3.13
CA SER A 265 22.34 -26.03 1.74
C SER A 265 21.87 -24.59 1.55
N GLU A 266 20.90 -24.13 2.33
CA GLU A 266 20.37 -22.77 2.26
C GLU A 266 21.33 -21.79 2.91
N ALA A 267 21.92 -22.19 4.04
CA ALA A 267 22.93 -21.44 4.76
C ALA A 267 24.18 -21.24 3.90
N ASP A 268 24.63 -22.26 3.17
CA ASP A 268 25.78 -22.15 2.26
C ASP A 268 25.52 -21.18 1.10
N LYS A 269 24.32 -21.23 0.51
CA LYS A 269 23.92 -20.29 -0.54
C LYS A 269 23.89 -18.86 -0.02
N LEU A 270 23.29 -18.64 1.17
CA LEU A 270 23.25 -17.33 1.82
C LEU A 270 24.66 -16.83 2.18
N LYS A 271 25.52 -17.66 2.75
CA LYS A 271 26.92 -17.31 3.08
C LYS A 271 27.71 -16.90 1.85
N THR A 272 27.56 -17.64 0.73
CA THR A 272 28.21 -17.33 -0.54
C THR A 272 27.75 -15.98 -1.09
N LEU A 273 26.43 -15.75 -1.09
CA LEU A 273 25.85 -14.51 -1.59
C LEU A 273 26.24 -13.30 -0.73
N ILE A 274 26.13 -13.42 0.60
CA ILE A 274 26.49 -12.36 1.56
C ILE A 274 27.98 -12.04 1.46
N SER A 275 28.84 -13.03 1.27
CA SER A 275 30.27 -12.83 1.07
C SER A 275 30.57 -12.07 -0.25
N SER A 276 29.81 -12.36 -1.31
CA SER A 276 29.89 -11.63 -2.59
C SER A 276 29.40 -10.17 -2.46
N ILE A 277 28.38 -9.91 -1.63
CA ILE A 277 27.87 -8.56 -1.34
C ILE A 277 28.86 -7.76 -0.48
N THR A 278 29.36 -8.36 0.60
CA THR A 278 30.27 -7.70 1.56
C THR A 278 31.70 -7.53 1.05
N GLY A 279 32.11 -8.30 0.04
CA GLY A 279 33.43 -8.21 -0.58
C GLY A 279 33.62 -7.07 -1.58
N LYS A 280 32.54 -6.39 -2.01
CA LYS A 280 32.64 -5.20 -2.86
C LYS A 280 32.88 -3.98 -1.97
N SER A 281 34.10 -3.44 -2.02
CA SER A 281 34.58 -2.36 -1.16
C SER A 281 33.93 -0.99 -1.42
N ASP A 282 33.28 -0.80 -2.57
CA ASP A 282 32.53 0.40 -2.91
C ASP A 282 31.03 0.10 -2.82
N ILE A 283 30.47 0.24 -1.62
CA ILE A 283 29.02 0.23 -1.41
C ILE A 283 28.51 1.58 -1.90
N GLU A 284 28.05 1.63 -3.15
CA GLU A 284 27.24 2.75 -3.64
C GLU A 284 26.03 2.93 -2.70
N LYS A 285 25.55 4.17 -2.50
CA LYS A 285 24.42 4.45 -1.58
C LYS A 285 23.20 3.55 -1.83
N GLU A 286 22.99 3.17 -3.09
CA GLU A 286 21.90 2.30 -3.55
C GLU A 286 22.01 0.85 -3.01
N HIS A 287 23.20 0.43 -2.55
CA HIS A 287 23.45 -0.90 -1.98
C HIS A 287 23.42 -0.93 -0.43
N GLU A 288 23.23 0.21 0.25
CA GLU A 288 23.29 0.30 1.72
C GLU A 288 22.24 -0.59 2.39
N GLU A 289 21.00 -0.60 1.89
CA GLU A 289 19.93 -1.43 2.45
C GLU A 289 20.20 -2.93 2.25
N ILE A 290 20.59 -3.33 1.05
CA ILE A 290 21.00 -4.70 0.72
C ILE A 290 22.11 -5.17 1.67
N TYR A 291 23.11 -4.31 1.92
CA TYR A 291 24.19 -4.61 2.84
C TYR A 291 23.71 -4.77 4.29
N LEU A 292 22.80 -3.90 4.75
CA LEU A 292 22.24 -3.98 6.10
C LEU A 292 21.42 -5.26 6.31
N TYR A 293 20.55 -5.61 5.35
CA TYR A 293 19.78 -6.86 5.40
C TYR A 293 20.71 -8.08 5.39
N ALA A 294 21.72 -8.08 4.52
CA ALA A 294 22.73 -9.15 4.45
C ALA A 294 23.52 -9.30 5.77
N CYS A 295 23.90 -8.20 6.41
CA CYS A 295 24.60 -8.23 7.70
C CYS A 295 23.72 -8.77 8.83
N THR A 296 22.44 -8.40 8.85
CA THR A 296 21.46 -8.88 9.82
C THR A 296 21.29 -10.39 9.72
N ILE A 297 21.14 -10.91 8.49
CA ILE A 297 21.05 -12.35 8.23
C ILE A 297 22.35 -13.05 8.64
N ARG A 298 23.52 -12.48 8.33
CA ARG A 298 24.83 -13.05 8.68
C ARG A 298 25.00 -13.28 10.18
N GLN A 299 24.47 -12.39 11.02
CA GLN A 299 24.55 -12.54 12.49
C GLN A 299 23.71 -13.70 13.02
N ARG A 300 22.75 -14.21 12.23
CA ARG A 300 21.80 -15.25 12.61
C ARG A 300 22.04 -16.58 11.90
N LEU A 301 23.01 -16.65 10.98
CA LEU A 301 23.43 -17.90 10.36
C LEU A 301 24.35 -18.69 11.29
N PRO A 302 24.24 -20.03 11.34
CA PRO A 302 25.12 -20.90 12.11
C PRO A 302 26.55 -20.96 11.55
#